data_AF-A0A932ZUM3-F1
#
_entry.id   AF-A0A932ZUM3-F1
#
_cell.length_a   1.000
_cell.length_b   1.000
_cell.length_c   1.000
_cell.angle_alpha   90.00
_cell.angle_beta   90.00
_cell.angle_gamma   90.00
#
_symmetry.space_group_name_H-M   'P 1'
#
loop_
_entity.id
_entity.type
_entity.pdbx_description
1 polymer ?
#
loop_
_entity_poly.entity_id
_entity_poly.type
_entity_poly.pdbx_seq_one_letter_code
_entity_poly.pdbx_strand_id
1 'polypeptide(L)' 'SEGEAIRPVVSVELCLGARRIRALVSLNDRRYMAYPLLLGRSFLADGFLVDVSRSHVLKPACKGIRGRP' A
#
# COMPACT_ATOMS: atom_id res chain seq x y z
N SER A 1 -28.25 6.36 14.50
CA SER A 1 -26.84 6.68 14.83
C SER A 1 -26.00 5.51 14.35
N GLU A 2 -25.54 5.58 13.10
CA GLU A 2 -24.64 4.55 12.55
C GLU A 2 -23.30 4.64 13.28
N GLY A 3 -22.89 3.53 13.89
CA GLY A 3 -21.70 3.46 14.71
C GLY A 3 -20.45 3.86 13.93
N GLU A 4 -19.60 4.64 14.56
CA GLU A 4 -18.31 5.04 14.01
C GLU A 4 -17.51 3.79 13.65
N ALA A 5 -17.30 3.57 12.35
CA ALA A 5 -16.58 2.40 11.87
C ALA A 5 -15.12 2.51 12.31
N ILE A 6 -14.72 1.71 13.30
CA ILE A 6 -13.33 1.63 13.76
C ILE A 6 -12.46 1.18 12.58
N ARG A 7 -11.42 1.95 12.28
CA ARG A 7 -10.42 1.64 11.25
C ARG A 7 -9.08 1.35 11.93
N PRO A 8 -8.77 0.10 12.28
CA PRO A 8 -7.51 -0.24 12.92
C PRO A 8 -6.33 0.23 12.06
N VAL A 9 -5.30 0.75 12.71
CA VAL A 9 -4.05 1.14 12.05
C VAL A 9 -2.98 0.13 12.42
N VAL A 10 -2.33 -0.45 11.41
CA VAL A 10 -1.29 -1.48 11.59
C VAL A 10 -0.02 -1.10 10.85
N SER A 11 1.12 -1.55 11.35
CA SER A 11 2.42 -1.40 10.68
C SER A 11 2.66 -2.57 9.74
N VAL A 12 2.88 -2.28 8.46
CA VAL A 12 3.14 -3.27 7.41
C VAL A 12 4.43 -2.93 6.68
N GLU A 13 5.13 -3.96 6.19
CA GLU A 13 6.25 -3.77 5.27
C GLU A 13 5.76 -3.93 3.83
N LEU A 14 5.84 -2.85 3.05
CA LEU A 14 5.48 -2.83 1.64
C LEU A 14 6.73 -2.92 0.76
N CYS A 15 6.63 -3.69 -0.31
CA CYS A 15 7.64 -3.70 -1.38
C CYS A 15 7.10 -3.01 -2.63
N LEU A 16 7.76 -1.94 -3.05
CA LEU A 16 7.42 -1.19 -4.25
C LEU A 16 8.67 -0.99 -5.10
N GLY A 17 8.73 -1.68 -6.24
CA GLY A 17 9.99 -1.79 -7.00
C GLY A 17 11.07 -2.46 -6.15
N ALA A 18 12.25 -1.84 -6.07
CA ALA A 18 13.34 -2.29 -5.20
C ALA A 18 13.26 -1.72 -3.77
N ARG A 19 12.28 -0.85 -3.46
CA ARG A 19 12.17 -0.16 -2.17
C ARG A 19 11.33 -0.96 -1.19
N ARG A 20 11.85 -1.12 0.03
CA ARG A 20 11.12 -1.62 1.20
C ARG A 20 10.73 -0.45 2.09
N ILE A 21 9.46 -0.38 2.44
CA ILE A 21 8.92 0.75 3.21
C ILE A 21 8.03 0.18 4.30
N ARG A 22 8.38 0.48 5.56
CA ARG A 22 7.49 0.22 6.70
C ARG A 22 6.50 1.37 6.78
N ALA A 23 5.20 1.06 6.66
CA ALA A 23 4.14 2.05 6.61
C ALA A 23 3.02 1.72 7.59
N LEU A 24 2.40 2.76 8.14
CA LEU A 24 1.14 2.64 8.86
C LEU A 24 0.00 2.64 7.86
N VAL A 25 -0.83 1.59 7.88
CA VAL A 25 -1.99 1.45 6.99
C VAL A 25 -3.26 1.29 7.81
N SER A 26 -4.34 1.93 7.37
CA SER A 26 -5.66 1.71 7.93
C SER A 26 -6.31 0.49 7.29
N LEU A 27 -6.84 -0.40 8.12
CA LEU A 27 -7.57 -1.58 7.67
C LEU A 27 -9.03 -1.22 7.40
N ASN A 28 -9.54 -1.70 6.28
CA ASN A 28 -10.94 -1.61 5.90
C ASN A 28 -11.31 -2.81 5.04
N ASP A 29 -12.58 -3.23 5.06
CA ASP A 29 -13.06 -4.21 4.09
C ASP A 29 -13.14 -3.57 2.70
N ARG A 30 -12.29 -4.02 1.79
CA ARG A 30 -12.19 -3.55 0.39
C ARG A 30 -12.16 -4.73 -0.59
N ARG A 31 -12.66 -5.90 -0.19
CA ARG A 31 -12.58 -7.14 -0.99
C ARG A 31 -13.18 -7.03 -2.41
N TYR A 32 -14.13 -6.12 -2.60
CA TYR A 32 -14.81 -5.90 -3.87
C TYR A 32 -14.22 -4.77 -4.72
N MET A 33 -13.15 -4.11 -4.27
CA MET A 33 -12.51 -3.02 -5.01
C MET A 33 -11.46 -3.56 -5.98
N ALA A 34 -11.38 -2.97 -7.17
CA ALA A 34 -10.33 -3.28 -8.16
C ALA A 34 -8.90 -3.02 -7.60
N TYR A 35 -8.77 -2.07 -6.68
CA TYR A 35 -7.53 -1.75 -5.98
C TYR A 35 -7.74 -1.87 -4.46
N PRO A 36 -7.36 -3.00 -3.85
CA PRO A 36 -7.62 -3.26 -2.42
C PRO A 36 -6.71 -2.45 -1.48
N LEU A 37 -5.60 -1.89 -1.99
CA LEU A 37 -4.66 -1.04 -1.26
C LEU A 37 -4.62 0.35 -1.90
N LEU A 38 -4.71 1.40 -1.08
CA LEU A 38 -4.54 2.78 -1.48
C LEU A 38 -3.28 3.36 -0.83
N LEU A 39 -2.36 3.86 -1.66
CA LEU A 39 -1.18 4.59 -1.21
C LEU A 39 -1.48 6.09 -1.26
N GLY A 40 -1.60 6.71 -0.10
CA GLY A 40 -1.89 8.15 0.02
C GLY A 40 -0.67 9.03 -0.24
N ARG A 41 -0.91 10.34 -0.35
CA ARG A 41 0.15 11.35 -0.58
C ARG A 41 1.28 11.31 0.46
N SER A 42 0.96 11.04 1.72
CA SER A 42 1.96 10.93 2.80
C SER A 42 2.97 9.80 2.55
N PHE A 43 2.51 8.68 1.98
CA PHE A 43 3.39 7.57 1.62
C PHE A 43 4.27 7.92 0.41
N LEU A 44 3.71 8.63 -0.57
CA LEU A 44 4.38 8.96 -1.83
C LEU A 44 5.36 10.14 -1.72
N ALA A 45 5.18 11.00 -0.72
CA ALA A 45 6.00 12.20 -0.52
C ALA A 45 7.51 11.87 -0.43
N ASP A 46 7.85 10.69 0.06
CA ASP A 46 9.24 10.26 0.27
C ASP A 46 9.84 9.57 -0.97
N GLY A 47 9.93 10.32 -2.08
CA GLY A 47 10.71 9.93 -3.25
C GLY A 47 9.98 9.07 -4.28
N PHE A 48 8.70 9.34 -4.52
CA PHE A 48 7.96 8.76 -5.64
C PHE A 48 7.49 9.86 -6.60
N LEU A 49 7.69 9.63 -7.90
CA LEU A 49 7.06 10.38 -8.98
C LEU A 49 5.90 9.55 -9.52
N VAL A 50 4.73 10.16 -9.67
CA VAL A 50 3.53 9.51 -10.22
C VAL A 50 3.22 10.09 -11.59
N ASP A 51 3.33 9.26 -12.62
CA ASP A 51 2.92 9.57 -13.99
C ASP A 51 1.60 8.84 -14.29
N VAL A 52 0.52 9.62 -14.47
CA VAL A 52 -0.84 9.09 -14.68
C VAL A 52 -1.06 8.46 -16.05
N SER A 53 -0.14 8.66 -17.00
CA SER A 53 -0.23 8.08 -18.35
C SER A 53 0.24 6.63 -18.40
N ARG A 54 0.83 6.12 -17.30
CA ARG A 54 1.47 4.80 -17.24
C ARG A 54 0.91 3.97 -16.09
N SER A 55 0.74 2.69 -16.33
CA SER A 55 0.30 1.71 -15.32
C SER A 55 1.25 0.52 -15.27
N HIS A 56 1.34 -0.13 -14.11
CA HIS A 56 2.12 -1.37 -13.91
C HIS A 56 3.62 -1.24 -14.26
N VAL A 57 4.19 -0.06 -14.04
CA VAL A 57 5.59 0.26 -14.38
C VAL A 57 6.63 -0.33 -13.41
N LEU A 58 6.21 -0.76 -12.22
CA LEU A 58 7.07 -1.36 -11.20
C LEU A 58 6.59 -2.77 -10.85
N LYS A 59 7.53 -3.71 -10.80
CA LYS A 59 7.33 -5.04 -10.21
C LYS A 59 8.05 -5.10 -8.86
N PRO A 60 7.49 -5.78 -7.83
CA PRO A 60 8.18 -6.00 -6.57
C PRO A 60 9.51 -6.73 -6.78
N ALA A 61 10.61 -6.14 -6.30
CA ALA A 61 11.98 -6.66 -6.46
C ALA A 61 12.78 -6.63 -5.15
N CYS A 62 12.10 -6.58 -4.00
CA CYS A 62 12.74 -6.52 -2.69
C CYS A 62 13.32 -7.88 -2.28
N LYS A 63 14.58 -7.90 -1.85
CA LYS A 63 15.29 -9.12 -1.46
C LYS A 63 14.81 -9.69 -0.13
N GLY A 64 13.97 -10.72 -0.13
CA GLY A 64 13.65 -11.51 1.08
C GLY A 64 12.30 -11.22 1.73
N ILE A 65 11.33 -10.64 1.01
CA ILE A 65 9.93 -10.78 1.40
C ILE A 65 9.53 -12.20 1.02
N ARG A 66 9.68 -13.13 1.96
CA ARG A 66 9.09 -14.45 1.84
C ARG A 66 7.59 -14.27 2.06
N GLY A 67 6.83 -14.17 0.98
CA GLY A 67 5.41 -14.47 1.04
C GLY A 67 5.32 -15.91 1.56
N ARG A 68 4.79 -16.11 2.76
CA ARG A 68 4.34 -17.44 3.17
C ARG A 68 3.27 -17.83 2.14
N PRO A 69 3.38 -18.99 1.47
CA PRO A 69 2.35 -19.44 0.54
C PRO A 69 0.99 -19.53 1.24
#